data_AF-A0A7J7U9P8-F1
#
_entry.id   AF-A0A7J7U9P8-F1
#
_cell.length_a   1.000
_cell.length_b   1.000
_cell.length_c   1.000
_cell.angle_alpha   90.00
_cell.angle_beta   90.00
_cell.angle_gamma   90.00
#
_symmetry.space_group_name_H-M   'P 1'
#
loop_
_entity.id
_entity.type
_entity.pdbx_description
1 polymer ?
#
loop_
_entity_poly.entity_id
_entity_poly.type
_entity_poly.pdbx_seq_one_letter_code
_entity_poly.pdbx_strand_id
1 'polypeptide(L)'
;MKKLEDSEKYVPDPPFSGDVVVPVANCGVQEYNSNPKEHMPLKDYISYWKEFIRGDYSSPRGCLYLKDWHLCRYSSAEDLFTLPVYFSSDWLNEYWDTLDVDDYRFIYMGPAGTWSPFHADILRSYSWSVNICGRKKWLFFPPGQEEALRDSHGGLPYDVTAPEFLESHLHPVLEVTQEAGEMVFVPSGWHHQVHNLEDTISINHNWINGCNLANTWRFLQQELCAVQQEVIMKSCSGINFEEFYHFLKVIAERRLPLVKKIGPGEVRCSEDSGLGPQHAIFDISRIAEVLASVVVNPDFQRVDTSKFLPQPEDLLQQLQEALATTDPL
;
A
#
# COMPACT_ATOMS: atom_id res chain seq x y z
N MET A 1 21.59 47.56 20.17
CA MET A 1 22.80 47.15 19.42
C MET A 1 23.45 45.96 20.12
N LYS A 2 23.07 44.75 19.72
CA LYS A 2 23.88 43.53 19.84
C LYS A 2 23.36 42.59 18.75
N LYS A 3 24.26 42.24 17.83
CA LYS A 3 23.99 41.42 16.65
C LYS A 3 23.57 40.02 17.09
N LEU A 4 22.46 39.53 16.54
CA LEU A 4 22.19 38.10 16.40
C LEU A 4 22.98 37.67 15.16
N GLU A 5 24.08 36.95 15.39
CA GLU A 5 24.78 36.22 14.33
C GLU A 5 24.13 34.85 14.16
N ASP A 6 24.10 34.44 12.90
CA ASP A 6 23.39 33.29 12.35
C ASP A 6 23.66 31.99 13.11
N SER A 7 22.58 31.37 13.58
CA SER A 7 22.58 29.92 13.82
C SER A 7 22.26 29.26 12.49
N GLU A 8 23.29 28.80 11.78
CA GLU A 8 23.14 27.81 10.73
C GLU A 8 22.37 26.63 11.35
N LYS A 9 21.10 26.48 10.94
CA LYS A 9 20.33 25.28 11.24
C LYS A 9 21.09 24.12 10.62
N TYR A 10 21.68 23.27 11.45
CA TYR A 10 22.16 21.96 11.03
C TYR A 10 20.99 21.22 10.38
N VAL A 11 20.99 21.16 9.05
CA VAL A 11 20.12 20.27 8.29
C VAL A 11 20.93 19.00 8.18
N PRO A 12 20.57 17.91 8.89
CA PRO A 12 21.27 16.64 8.70
C PRO A 12 21.21 16.27 7.22
N ASP A 13 22.32 15.74 6.70
CA ASP A 13 22.31 15.16 5.36
C ASP A 13 21.17 14.13 5.29
N PRO A 14 20.38 14.12 4.20
CA PRO A 14 19.33 13.14 4.05
C PRO A 14 19.93 11.74 4.23
N PRO A 15 19.23 10.79 4.87
CA PRO A 15 19.74 9.44 5.12
C PRO A 15 20.04 8.64 3.83
N PHE A 16 19.73 9.22 2.67
CA PHE A 16 19.91 8.63 1.35
C PHE A 16 20.99 9.38 0.56
N SER A 17 21.90 8.64 -0.08
CA SER A 17 22.85 9.22 -1.04
C SER A 17 22.11 9.94 -2.16
N GLY A 18 22.57 11.14 -2.55
CA GLY A 18 21.96 11.92 -3.64
C GLY A 18 21.96 11.23 -5.01
N ASP A 19 22.72 10.14 -5.17
CA ASP A 19 22.77 9.31 -6.38
C ASP A 19 21.68 8.23 -6.44
N VAL A 20 20.87 8.06 -5.39
CA VAL A 20 19.72 7.14 -5.41
C VAL A 20 18.76 7.55 -6.52
N VAL A 21 18.37 6.59 -7.36
CA VAL A 21 17.42 6.81 -8.44
C VAL A 21 16.00 6.64 -7.90
N VAL A 22 15.16 7.66 -8.09
CA VAL A 22 13.82 7.74 -7.54
C VAL A 22 12.74 7.86 -8.63
N PRO A 23 11.54 7.29 -8.40
CA PRO A 23 10.41 7.44 -9.31
C PRO A 23 9.77 8.83 -9.17
N VAL A 24 9.60 9.53 -10.29
CA VAL A 24 9.03 10.87 -10.35
C VAL A 24 7.95 10.92 -11.41
N ALA A 25 6.74 11.24 -11.00
CA ALA A 25 5.56 11.36 -11.84
C ALA A 25 5.36 12.78 -12.36
N ASN A 26 4.90 12.95 -13.60
CA ASN A 26 4.48 14.26 -14.10
C ASN A 26 2.98 14.46 -13.93
N CYS A 27 2.57 15.34 -13.00
CA CYS A 27 1.18 15.62 -12.69
C CYS A 27 0.43 16.37 -13.80
N GLY A 28 1.16 16.97 -14.76
CA GLY A 28 0.58 17.66 -15.92
C GLY A 28 0.31 16.76 -17.12
N VAL A 29 0.63 15.47 -17.04
CA VAL A 29 0.46 14.49 -18.12
C VAL A 29 -0.39 13.33 -17.62
N GLN A 30 -1.34 12.90 -18.46
CA GLN A 30 -2.17 11.73 -18.23
C GLN A 30 -1.78 10.62 -19.22
N GLU A 31 -1.49 9.43 -18.71
CA GLU A 31 -1.28 8.22 -19.50
C GLU A 31 -2.01 7.06 -18.82
N TYR A 32 -2.96 6.42 -19.51
CA TYR A 32 -3.81 5.33 -18.98
C TYR A 32 -4.41 5.61 -17.60
N ASN A 33 -5.01 6.79 -17.40
CA ASN A 33 -5.57 7.24 -16.12
C ASN A 33 -4.58 7.27 -14.95
N SER A 34 -3.29 7.44 -15.24
CA SER A 34 -2.25 7.66 -14.24
C SER A 34 -1.29 8.77 -14.67
N ASN A 35 -0.43 9.19 -13.74
CA ASN A 35 0.68 10.07 -14.06
C ASN A 35 1.87 9.22 -14.52
N PRO A 36 2.43 9.45 -15.72
CA PRO A 36 3.60 8.71 -16.18
C PRO A 36 4.80 9.04 -15.28
N LYS A 37 5.60 8.01 -14.98
CA LYS A 37 6.77 8.10 -14.11
C LYS A 37 8.06 8.00 -14.92
N GLU A 38 8.99 8.91 -14.66
CA GLU A 38 10.39 8.79 -15.03
C GLU A 38 11.24 8.44 -13.80
N HIS A 39 12.41 7.87 -14.04
CA HIS A 39 13.38 7.58 -12.98
C HIS A 39 14.54 8.58 -13.09
N MET A 40 14.87 9.25 -12.01
CA MET A 40 15.99 10.22 -11.99
C MET A 40 16.75 10.19 -10.66
N PRO A 41 18.01 10.66 -10.62
CA PRO A 41 18.72 10.84 -9.36
C PRO A 41 17.97 11.78 -8.41
N LEU A 42 17.91 11.44 -7.13
CA LEU A 42 17.25 12.23 -6.09
C LEU A 42 17.79 13.67 -6.04
N LYS A 43 19.11 13.84 -6.21
CA LYS A 43 19.73 15.18 -6.27
C LYS A 43 19.19 16.05 -7.41
N ASP A 44 18.85 15.44 -8.54
CA ASP A 44 18.30 16.14 -9.70
C ASP A 44 16.84 16.54 -9.43
N TYR A 45 16.07 15.66 -8.78
CA TYR A 45 14.71 15.97 -8.33
C TYR A 45 14.69 17.12 -7.30
N ILE A 46 15.58 17.08 -6.31
CA ILE A 46 15.71 18.14 -5.30
C ILE A 46 16.11 19.47 -5.96
N SER A 47 17.01 19.42 -6.95
CA SER A 47 17.42 20.61 -7.70
C SER A 47 16.25 21.20 -8.49
N TYR A 48 15.49 20.35 -9.19
CA TYR A 48 14.25 20.73 -9.85
C TYR A 48 13.27 21.40 -8.87
N TRP A 49 13.02 20.79 -7.71
CA TRP A 49 12.03 21.33 -6.76
C TRP A 49 12.47 22.69 -6.22
N LYS A 50 13.76 22.86 -5.88
CA LYS A 50 14.31 24.16 -5.47
C LYS A 50 14.21 25.23 -6.57
N GLU A 51 14.35 24.85 -7.84
CA GLU A 51 14.15 25.76 -8.98
C GLU A 51 12.68 26.09 -9.19
N PHE A 52 11.79 25.11 -9.04
CA PHE A 52 10.34 25.27 -9.14
C PHE A 52 9.82 26.30 -8.14
N ILE A 53 10.25 26.21 -6.88
CA ILE A 53 9.91 27.19 -5.83
C ILE A 53 10.43 28.58 -6.18
N ARG A 54 11.68 28.69 -6.65
CA ARG A 54 12.28 29.98 -7.05
C ARG A 54 11.63 30.58 -8.29
N GLY A 55 11.04 29.74 -9.15
CA GLY A 55 10.33 30.10 -10.37
C GLY A 55 8.83 30.34 -10.18
N ASP A 56 8.38 30.64 -8.95
CA ASP A 56 6.96 30.87 -8.62
C ASP A 56 6.05 29.69 -9.02
N TYR A 57 6.49 28.48 -8.67
CA TYR A 57 5.78 27.23 -8.92
C TYR A 57 5.49 26.96 -10.42
N SER A 58 6.45 27.31 -11.27
CA SER A 58 6.38 27.10 -12.71
C SER A 58 7.67 26.48 -13.25
N SER A 59 7.53 25.51 -14.15
CA SER A 59 8.65 24.89 -14.85
C SER A 59 8.21 24.33 -16.21
N PRO A 60 9.06 24.41 -17.25
CA PRO A 60 8.79 23.78 -18.53
C PRO A 60 8.72 22.24 -18.44
N ARG A 61 9.24 21.64 -17.36
CA ARG A 61 9.12 20.19 -17.09
C ARG A 61 7.74 19.79 -16.55
N GLY A 62 6.89 20.77 -16.22
CA GLY A 62 5.62 20.54 -15.54
C GLY A 62 5.78 20.44 -14.02
N CYS A 63 4.70 20.00 -13.35
CA CYS A 63 4.64 19.77 -11.91
C CYS A 63 5.01 18.30 -11.61
N LEU A 64 6.20 18.08 -11.06
CA LEU A 64 6.75 16.74 -10.86
C LEU A 64 6.60 16.28 -9.41
N TYR A 65 6.07 15.08 -9.23
CA TYR A 65 5.77 14.47 -7.94
C TYR A 65 6.60 13.20 -7.73
N LEU A 66 7.50 13.20 -6.76
CA LEU A 66 8.15 11.96 -6.33
C LEU A 66 7.14 11.14 -5.54
N LYS A 67 6.73 9.99 -6.09
CA LYS A 67 5.74 9.10 -5.49
C LYS A 67 6.11 7.64 -5.71
N ASP A 68 5.73 6.80 -4.75
CA ASP A 68 6.02 5.36 -4.72
C ASP A 68 7.53 5.06 -4.60
N TRP A 69 8.26 5.90 -3.86
CA TRP A 69 9.66 5.61 -3.54
C TRP A 69 9.75 4.69 -2.33
N HIS A 70 10.09 3.43 -2.58
CA HIS A 70 10.24 2.37 -1.60
C HIS A 70 11.33 2.68 -0.56
N LEU A 71 10.94 2.64 0.72
CA LEU A 71 11.78 3.00 1.86
C LEU A 71 12.84 1.94 2.18
N CYS A 72 12.47 0.66 2.08
CA CYS A 72 13.26 -0.42 2.67
C CYS A 72 14.28 -1.04 1.74
N ARG A 73 14.28 -0.64 0.46
CA ARG A 73 15.38 -0.95 -0.46
C ARG A 73 16.71 -0.30 -0.05
N TYR A 74 16.71 0.70 0.83
CA TYR A 74 17.89 1.50 1.16
C TYR A 74 18.21 1.60 2.67
N SER A 75 17.25 1.31 3.55
CA SER A 75 17.38 1.37 5.02
C SER A 75 16.28 0.56 5.71
N SER A 76 16.50 0.02 6.91
CA SER A 76 15.40 -0.61 7.67
C SER A 76 14.32 0.43 8.01
N ALA A 77 13.04 0.09 7.85
CA ALA A 77 11.94 0.96 8.29
C ALA A 77 12.00 1.27 9.79
N GLU A 78 12.55 0.35 10.58
CA GLU A 78 12.68 0.45 12.03
C GLU A 78 13.62 1.61 12.45
N ASP A 79 14.53 2.01 11.56
CA ASP A 79 15.43 3.15 11.77
C ASP A 79 14.71 4.49 11.52
N LEU A 80 13.55 4.48 10.85
CA LEU A 80 12.85 5.68 10.39
C LEU A 80 11.62 6.02 11.23
N PHE A 81 10.82 5.02 11.59
CA PHE A 81 9.63 5.22 12.42
C PHE A 81 9.22 3.97 13.19
N THR A 82 8.52 4.19 14.30
CA THR A 82 7.85 3.10 15.05
C THR A 82 6.41 2.98 14.61
N LEU A 83 6.00 1.79 14.17
CA LEU A 83 4.63 1.52 13.77
C LEU A 83 3.70 1.41 14.99
N PRO A 84 2.59 2.16 15.04
CA PRO A 84 1.58 1.96 16.08
C PRO A 84 1.05 0.52 16.11
N VAL A 85 0.76 0.00 17.30
CA VAL A 85 0.29 -1.39 17.51
C VAL A 85 -0.97 -1.73 16.69
N TYR A 86 -1.81 -0.75 16.37
CA TYR A 86 -3.02 -0.97 15.56
C TYR A 86 -2.72 -1.33 14.10
N PHE A 87 -1.49 -1.08 13.63
CA PHE A 87 -1.04 -1.39 12.28
C PHE A 87 -0.01 -2.53 12.26
N SER A 88 0.29 -3.15 13.41
CA SER A 88 1.38 -4.14 13.52
C SER A 88 1.07 -5.49 12.89
N SER A 89 -0.20 -5.81 12.63
CA SER A 89 -0.56 -7.00 11.84
C SER A 89 -0.49 -6.63 10.36
N ASP A 90 0.73 -6.69 9.83
CA ASP A 90 1.07 -6.29 8.47
C ASP A 90 1.64 -7.48 7.69
N TRP A 91 0.75 -8.30 7.17
CA TRP A 91 1.13 -9.50 6.45
C TRP A 91 1.85 -9.15 5.14
N LEU A 92 1.53 -8.00 4.54
CA LEU A 92 2.09 -7.61 3.25
C LEU A 92 3.59 -7.37 3.41
N ASN A 93 4.01 -6.52 4.34
CA ASN A 93 5.43 -6.29 4.55
C ASN A 93 6.10 -7.46 5.26
N GLU A 94 5.43 -8.25 6.11
CA GLU A 94 6.00 -9.51 6.62
C GLU A 94 6.42 -10.47 5.50
N TYR A 95 5.63 -10.55 4.42
CA TYR A 95 5.96 -11.36 3.25
C TYR A 95 7.16 -10.79 2.49
N TRP A 96 7.14 -9.50 2.17
CA TRP A 96 8.22 -8.88 1.40
C TRP A 96 9.54 -8.76 2.16
N ASP A 97 9.49 -8.53 3.47
CA ASP A 97 10.66 -8.58 4.37
C ASP A 97 11.24 -9.99 4.45
N THR A 98 10.42 -11.04 4.30
CA THR A 98 10.93 -12.43 4.22
C THR A 98 11.71 -12.68 2.94
N LEU A 99 11.27 -12.06 1.83
CA LEU A 99 11.90 -12.23 0.53
C LEU A 99 13.10 -11.28 0.31
N ASP A 100 13.15 -10.16 1.03
CA ASP A 100 14.19 -9.12 0.92
C ASP A 100 14.31 -8.56 -0.51
N VAL A 101 13.18 -8.36 -1.18
CA VAL A 101 13.13 -7.87 -2.58
C VAL A 101 12.30 -6.62 -2.78
N ASP A 102 11.33 -6.33 -1.91
CA ASP A 102 10.45 -5.17 -2.06
C ASP A 102 9.84 -4.72 -0.73
N ASP A 103 9.06 -3.66 -0.77
CA ASP A 103 8.26 -3.21 0.37
C ASP A 103 7.03 -2.39 -0.09
N TYR A 104 6.08 -2.21 0.83
CA TYR A 104 4.90 -1.38 0.62
C TYR A 104 4.91 -0.18 1.58
N ARG A 105 6.09 0.43 1.73
CA ARG A 105 6.39 1.55 2.62
C ARG A 105 7.05 2.65 1.78
N PHE A 106 6.35 3.76 1.59
CA PHE A 106 6.69 4.70 0.54
C PHE A 106 6.98 6.10 1.08
N ILE A 107 7.96 6.78 0.48
CA ILE A 107 8.07 8.23 0.54
C ILE A 107 7.32 8.84 -0.63
N TYR A 108 6.54 9.87 -0.31
CA TYR A 108 5.97 10.79 -1.29
C TYR A 108 6.46 12.19 -0.96
N MET A 109 6.94 12.91 -1.96
CA MET A 109 7.34 14.31 -1.77
C MET A 109 7.21 15.11 -3.06
N GLY A 110 6.79 16.36 -2.94
CA GLY A 110 6.73 17.25 -4.08
C GLY A 110 6.09 18.61 -3.79
N PRO A 111 6.17 19.52 -4.77
CA PRO A 111 5.68 20.87 -4.60
C PRO A 111 4.16 20.96 -4.46
N ALA A 112 3.68 22.10 -3.97
CA ALA A 112 2.27 22.46 -4.03
C ALA A 112 1.71 22.26 -5.45
N GLY A 113 0.50 21.70 -5.56
CA GLY A 113 -0.16 21.37 -6.83
C GLY A 113 0.19 19.99 -7.39
N THR A 114 1.09 19.23 -6.76
CA THR A 114 1.23 17.79 -7.04
C THR A 114 0.02 17.03 -6.50
N TRP A 115 -0.36 15.94 -7.18
CA TRP A 115 -1.57 15.19 -6.83
C TRP A 115 -1.51 13.73 -7.31
N SER A 116 -2.38 12.90 -6.72
CA SER A 116 -2.62 11.51 -7.09
C SER A 116 -4.04 11.34 -7.64
N PRO A 117 -4.20 10.76 -8.84
CA PRO A 117 -5.49 10.48 -9.48
C PRO A 117 -6.44 9.66 -8.63
N PHE A 118 -7.71 9.64 -9.02
CA PHE A 118 -8.73 8.84 -8.35
C PHE A 118 -8.44 7.33 -8.48
N HIS A 119 -8.22 6.66 -7.36
CA HIS A 119 -7.87 5.24 -7.31
C HIS A 119 -8.27 4.61 -5.98
N ALA A 120 -8.26 3.29 -5.90
CA ALA A 120 -8.16 2.58 -4.63
C ALA A 120 -6.78 1.94 -4.52
N ASP A 121 -6.33 1.74 -3.29
CA ASP A 121 -5.06 1.07 -3.04
C ASP A 121 -5.04 -0.33 -3.66
N ILE A 122 -3.88 -0.65 -4.23
CA ILE A 122 -3.54 -1.96 -4.80
C ILE A 122 -3.88 -3.09 -3.82
N LEU A 123 -4.27 -4.24 -4.39
CA LEU A 123 -4.72 -5.42 -3.63
C LEU A 123 -5.90 -5.17 -2.68
N ARG A 124 -6.57 -4.02 -2.80
CA ARG A 124 -7.54 -3.54 -1.81
C ARG A 124 -6.93 -3.56 -0.40
N SER A 125 -5.64 -3.28 -0.31
CA SER A 125 -4.93 -3.13 0.96
C SER A 125 -5.54 -2.00 1.79
N TYR A 126 -5.24 -2.02 3.09
CA TYR A 126 -5.33 -0.82 3.89
C TYR A 126 -4.15 0.09 3.57
N SER A 127 -4.30 1.39 3.83
CA SER A 127 -3.14 2.27 3.88
C SER A 127 -3.23 3.30 5.00
N TRP A 128 -2.08 3.84 5.40
CA TRP A 128 -2.02 5.05 6.19
C TRP A 128 -1.01 6.01 5.56
N SER A 129 -1.23 7.32 5.75
CA SER A 129 -0.31 8.37 5.32
C SER A 129 -0.07 9.32 6.49
N VAL A 130 1.18 9.49 6.89
CA VAL A 130 1.62 10.52 7.85
C VAL A 130 2.21 11.68 7.08
N ASN A 131 1.64 12.87 7.25
CA ASN A 131 2.14 14.06 6.60
C ASN A 131 3.26 14.68 7.45
N ILE A 132 4.50 14.65 6.97
CA ILE A 132 5.66 15.17 7.72
C ILE A 132 5.67 16.71 7.66
N CYS A 133 5.38 17.26 6.48
CA CYS A 133 5.21 18.69 6.26
C CYS A 133 4.21 18.96 5.13
N GLY A 134 3.77 20.22 5.02
CA GLY A 134 2.79 20.64 4.04
C GLY A 134 1.37 20.28 4.43
N ARG A 135 0.47 20.26 3.45
CA ARG A 135 -0.97 20.04 3.64
C ARG A 135 -1.53 19.25 2.48
N LYS A 136 -2.39 18.28 2.76
CA LYS A 136 -3.03 17.44 1.74
C LYS A 136 -4.54 17.53 1.81
N LYS A 137 -5.18 17.61 0.65
CA LYS A 137 -6.62 17.48 0.50
C LYS A 137 -6.96 16.08 0.00
N TRP A 138 -7.77 15.36 0.76
CA TRP A 138 -8.25 14.02 0.43
C TRP A 138 -9.73 14.07 0.08
N LEU A 139 -10.11 13.39 -0.99
CA LEU A 139 -11.49 13.15 -1.39
C LEU A 139 -11.75 11.65 -1.30
N PHE A 140 -12.72 11.23 -0.49
CA PHE A 140 -12.98 9.82 -0.20
C PHE A 140 -14.36 9.37 -0.68
N PHE A 141 -14.38 8.18 -1.29
CA PHE A 141 -15.56 7.49 -1.78
C PHE A 141 -15.59 6.08 -1.16
N PRO A 142 -16.62 5.74 -0.36
CA PRO A 142 -16.79 4.40 0.18
C PRO A 142 -16.90 3.35 -0.94
N PRO A 143 -16.47 2.10 -0.68
CA PRO A 143 -16.58 1.02 -1.65
C PRO A 143 -18.00 0.89 -2.22
N GLY A 144 -18.09 0.78 -3.54
CA GLY A 144 -19.33 0.69 -4.30
C GLY A 144 -19.89 2.03 -4.79
N GLN A 145 -19.42 3.17 -4.28
CA GLN A 145 -19.85 4.47 -4.81
C GLN A 145 -19.15 4.87 -6.10
N GLU A 146 -17.92 4.38 -6.30
CA GLU A 146 -17.19 4.53 -7.55
C GLU A 146 -17.95 4.00 -8.76
N GLU A 147 -18.86 3.03 -8.57
CA GLU A 147 -19.65 2.44 -9.65
C GLU A 147 -20.53 3.48 -10.35
N ALA A 148 -21.00 4.48 -9.60
CA ALA A 148 -21.79 5.57 -10.17
C ALA A 148 -20.93 6.55 -11.00
N LEU A 149 -19.60 6.51 -10.83
CA LEU A 149 -18.64 7.35 -11.55
C LEU A 149 -18.11 6.69 -12.82
N ARG A 150 -18.48 5.43 -13.10
CA ARG A 150 -18.00 4.71 -14.29
C ARG A 150 -18.55 5.31 -15.58
N ASP A 151 -17.69 5.38 -16.59
CA ASP A 151 -18.10 5.72 -17.95
C ASP A 151 -18.79 4.55 -18.66
N SER A 152 -19.24 4.76 -19.91
CA SER A 152 -19.88 3.73 -20.73
C SER A 152 -18.99 2.53 -21.07
N HIS A 153 -17.68 2.64 -20.85
CA HIS A 153 -16.69 1.60 -21.06
C HIS A 153 -16.28 0.92 -19.74
N GLY A 154 -16.88 1.32 -18.61
CA GLY A 154 -16.55 0.79 -17.28
C GLY A 154 -15.32 1.43 -16.65
N GLY A 155 -14.72 2.44 -17.28
CA GLY A 155 -13.56 3.17 -16.78
C GLY A 155 -13.95 4.10 -15.63
N LEU A 156 -13.10 4.17 -14.60
CA LEU A 156 -13.21 5.17 -13.54
C LEU A 156 -12.59 6.51 -13.97
N PRO A 157 -13.08 7.63 -13.42
CA PRO A 157 -12.55 8.94 -13.76
C PRO A 157 -11.10 9.09 -13.31
N TYR A 158 -10.33 9.85 -14.09
CA TYR A 158 -8.97 10.23 -13.72
C TYR A 158 -8.96 11.32 -12.64
N ASP A 159 -9.83 12.32 -12.79
CA ASP A 159 -10.01 13.43 -11.85
C ASP A 159 -11.50 13.60 -11.51
N VAL A 160 -11.86 13.30 -10.26
CA VAL A 160 -13.25 13.44 -9.76
C VAL A 160 -13.67 14.89 -9.54
N THR A 161 -12.75 15.84 -9.69
CA THR A 161 -13.02 17.29 -9.60
C THR A 161 -13.14 17.96 -10.96
N ALA A 162 -12.97 17.20 -12.05
CA ALA A 162 -13.12 17.72 -13.41
C ALA A 162 -14.56 18.20 -13.66
N PRO A 163 -14.77 19.26 -14.48
CA PRO A 163 -16.07 19.90 -14.67
C PRO A 163 -17.23 18.96 -15.02
N GLU A 164 -16.96 17.90 -15.78
CA GLU A 164 -17.91 16.86 -16.16
C GLU A 164 -18.51 16.09 -14.97
N PHE A 165 -17.82 16.04 -13.83
CA PHE A 165 -18.29 15.40 -12.60
C PHE A 165 -18.86 16.40 -11.59
N LEU A 166 -18.59 17.70 -11.74
CA LEU A 166 -19.11 18.75 -10.84
C LEU A 166 -20.62 18.95 -10.96
N GLU A 167 -21.21 18.68 -12.12
CA GLU A 167 -22.66 18.73 -12.33
C GLU A 167 -23.37 17.43 -11.90
N SER A 168 -22.62 16.37 -11.63
CA SER A 168 -23.18 15.13 -11.11
C SER A 168 -23.53 15.29 -9.62
N HIS A 169 -24.64 14.69 -9.17
CA HIS A 169 -24.96 14.61 -7.73
C HIS A 169 -24.01 13.66 -6.95
N LEU A 170 -22.91 13.24 -7.56
CA LEU A 170 -21.96 12.27 -7.04
C LEU A 170 -20.76 13.04 -6.48
N HIS A 171 -20.87 13.39 -5.20
CA HIS A 171 -19.82 14.09 -4.47
C HIS A 171 -19.06 13.12 -3.56
N PRO A 172 -17.79 13.40 -3.24
CA PRO A 172 -17.07 12.65 -2.21
C PRO A 172 -17.89 12.66 -0.92
N VAL A 173 -17.97 11.51 -0.25
CA VAL A 173 -18.68 11.39 1.04
C VAL A 173 -17.91 12.09 2.14
N LEU A 174 -16.58 12.09 2.03
CA LEU A 174 -15.70 12.72 2.99
C LEU A 174 -14.61 13.52 2.27
N GLU A 175 -14.47 14.78 2.66
CA GLU A 175 -13.38 15.66 2.27
C GLU A 175 -12.57 15.99 3.52
N VAL A 176 -11.26 15.73 3.49
CA VAL A 176 -10.36 15.96 4.63
C VAL A 176 -9.18 16.81 4.18
N THR A 177 -8.87 17.85 4.95
CA THR A 177 -7.56 18.50 4.86
C THR A 177 -6.67 17.95 5.96
N GLN A 178 -5.64 17.20 5.58
CA GLN A 178 -4.63 16.66 6.45
C GLN A 178 -3.51 17.70 6.63
N GLU A 179 -3.28 18.09 7.88
CA GLU A 179 -2.24 19.03 8.29
C GLU A 179 -0.91 18.32 8.58
N ALA A 180 0.16 19.08 8.75
CA ALA A 180 1.47 18.54 9.13
C ALA A 180 1.42 17.85 10.51
N GLY A 181 2.03 16.67 10.62
CA GLY A 181 2.02 15.81 11.80
C GLY A 181 0.80 14.90 11.92
N GLU A 182 -0.22 15.06 11.08
CA GLU A 182 -1.43 14.23 11.12
C GLU A 182 -1.26 12.93 10.33
N MET A 183 -1.99 11.90 10.76
CA MET A 183 -2.09 10.60 10.10
C MET A 183 -3.51 10.39 9.56
N VAL A 184 -3.61 10.00 8.30
CA VAL A 184 -4.85 9.54 7.67
C VAL A 184 -4.79 8.04 7.48
N PHE A 185 -5.84 7.33 7.90
CA PHE A 185 -6.05 5.92 7.63
C PHE A 185 -7.07 5.75 6.49
N VAL A 186 -6.72 4.93 5.50
CA VAL A 186 -7.58 4.58 4.37
C VAL A 186 -8.04 3.14 4.52
N PRO A 187 -9.35 2.90 4.70
CA PRO A 187 -9.86 1.54 4.80
C PRO A 187 -9.82 0.80 3.45
N SER A 188 -9.76 -0.53 3.52
CA SER A 188 -9.74 -1.41 2.35
C SER A 188 -10.84 -1.07 1.35
N GLY A 189 -10.44 -0.85 0.09
CA GLY A 189 -11.34 -0.61 -1.05
C GLY A 189 -11.91 0.80 -1.18
N TRP A 190 -11.54 1.73 -0.29
CA TRP A 190 -11.97 3.13 -0.41
C TRP A 190 -11.24 3.81 -1.57
N HIS A 191 -12.02 4.27 -2.55
CA HIS A 191 -11.46 5.07 -3.62
C HIS A 191 -11.22 6.49 -3.13
N HIS A 192 -10.11 7.07 -3.55
CA HIS A 192 -9.69 8.37 -3.09
C HIS A 192 -8.84 9.11 -4.12
N GLN A 193 -8.82 10.44 -3.99
CA GLN A 193 -7.99 11.36 -4.75
C GLN A 193 -7.31 12.32 -3.77
N VAL A 194 -6.02 12.62 -4.01
CA VAL A 194 -5.20 13.38 -3.06
C VAL A 194 -4.48 14.52 -3.76
N HIS A 195 -4.60 15.73 -3.22
CA HIS A 195 -3.94 16.93 -3.72
C HIS A 195 -3.03 17.52 -2.65
N ASN A 196 -1.77 17.79 -2.97
CA ASN A 196 -0.86 18.52 -2.08
C ASN A 196 -1.13 20.02 -2.24
N LEU A 197 -1.69 20.64 -1.20
CA LEU A 197 -2.02 22.07 -1.18
C LEU A 197 -0.78 22.95 -0.94
N GLU A 198 0.26 22.37 -0.35
CA GLU A 198 1.55 23.00 -0.06
C GLU A 198 2.68 22.03 -0.43
N ASP A 199 3.92 22.52 -0.42
CA ASP A 199 5.13 21.69 -0.49
C ASP A 199 5.08 20.60 0.58
N THR A 200 5.06 19.35 0.15
CA THR A 200 4.65 18.24 1.00
C THR A 200 5.68 17.11 0.99
N ILE A 201 5.92 16.53 2.15
CA ILE A 201 6.63 15.26 2.33
C ILE A 201 5.75 14.38 3.22
N SER A 202 5.52 13.14 2.83
CA SER A 202 4.76 12.17 3.62
C SER A 202 5.36 10.79 3.55
N ILE A 203 5.04 10.00 4.58
CA ILE A 203 5.30 8.56 4.62
C ILE A 203 3.96 7.86 4.45
N ASN A 204 3.92 6.91 3.54
CA ASN A 204 2.75 6.09 3.26
C ASN A 204 3.10 4.62 3.49
N HIS A 205 2.11 3.83 3.89
CA HIS A 205 2.32 2.42 4.21
C HIS A 205 1.05 1.65 3.87
N ASN A 206 1.17 0.63 3.04
CA ASN A 206 0.08 -0.27 2.70
C ASN A 206 0.25 -1.61 3.39
N TRP A 207 -0.84 -2.20 3.87
CA TRP A 207 -0.82 -3.52 4.49
C TRP A 207 -2.09 -4.34 4.26
N ILE A 208 -1.94 -5.65 4.45
CA ILE A 208 -3.02 -6.63 4.42
C ILE A 208 -2.96 -7.42 5.72
N ASN A 209 -4.11 -7.88 6.21
CA ASN A 209 -4.18 -8.85 7.30
C ASN A 209 -5.44 -9.71 7.20
N GLY A 210 -5.71 -10.51 8.24
CA GLY A 210 -6.86 -11.41 8.27
C GLY A 210 -8.21 -10.73 8.09
N CYS A 211 -8.32 -9.41 8.30
CA CYS A 211 -9.57 -8.68 8.16
C CYS A 211 -9.92 -8.32 6.71
N ASN A 212 -8.94 -8.13 5.81
CA ASN A 212 -9.19 -7.79 4.40
C ASN A 212 -8.68 -8.82 3.40
N LEU A 213 -8.07 -9.92 3.84
CA LEU A 213 -7.55 -10.98 2.97
C LEU A 213 -8.56 -11.48 1.92
N ALA A 214 -9.82 -11.68 2.32
CA ALA A 214 -10.87 -12.13 1.41
C ALA A 214 -11.19 -11.09 0.31
N ASN A 215 -11.05 -9.79 0.62
CA ASN A 215 -11.23 -8.72 -0.37
C ASN A 215 -10.07 -8.71 -1.38
N THR A 216 -8.83 -8.93 -0.91
CA THR A 216 -7.67 -9.10 -1.79
C THR A 216 -7.87 -10.29 -2.73
N TRP A 217 -8.29 -11.44 -2.21
CA TRP A 217 -8.54 -12.62 -3.04
C TRP A 217 -9.65 -12.38 -4.09
N ARG A 218 -10.74 -11.70 -3.70
CA ARG A 218 -11.81 -11.32 -4.63
C ARG A 218 -11.30 -10.37 -5.73
N PHE A 219 -10.47 -9.41 -5.36
CA PHE A 219 -9.87 -8.47 -6.29
C PHE A 219 -8.97 -9.19 -7.31
N LEU A 220 -8.11 -10.10 -6.87
CA LEU A 220 -7.25 -10.87 -7.79
C LEU A 220 -8.04 -11.69 -8.82
N GLN A 221 -9.17 -12.28 -8.40
CA GLN A 221 -10.08 -12.98 -9.33
C GLN A 221 -10.69 -12.03 -10.35
N GLN A 222 -11.14 -10.85 -9.93
CA GLN A 222 -11.73 -9.83 -10.81
C GLN A 222 -10.71 -9.29 -11.82
N GLU A 223 -9.50 -8.99 -11.39
CA GLU A 223 -8.41 -8.53 -12.26
C GLU A 223 -8.07 -9.58 -13.32
N LEU A 224 -7.98 -10.85 -12.92
CA LEU A 224 -7.71 -11.93 -13.88
C LEU A 224 -8.85 -12.06 -14.90
N CYS A 225 -10.11 -11.98 -14.48
CA CYS A 225 -11.25 -11.97 -15.39
C CYS A 225 -11.21 -10.78 -16.36
N ALA A 226 -10.85 -9.59 -15.89
CA ALA A 226 -10.73 -8.41 -16.73
C ALA A 226 -9.63 -8.56 -17.79
N VAL A 227 -8.44 -9.03 -17.39
CA VAL A 227 -7.31 -9.30 -18.31
C VAL A 227 -7.62 -10.43 -19.30
N GLN A 228 -8.43 -11.43 -18.92
CA GLN A 228 -8.85 -12.47 -19.87
C GLN A 228 -9.87 -11.97 -20.90
N GLN A 229 -10.67 -10.95 -20.55
CA GLN A 229 -11.70 -10.36 -21.42
C GLN A 229 -11.12 -9.27 -22.34
N GLU A 230 -10.14 -8.52 -21.87
CA GLU A 230 -9.46 -7.48 -22.64
C GLU A 230 -8.13 -8.02 -23.22
N VAL A 231 -7.91 -7.89 -24.53
CA VAL A 231 -6.61 -8.18 -25.18
C VAL A 231 -5.57 -7.09 -24.84
N ILE A 232 -5.50 -6.66 -23.58
CA ILE A 232 -4.67 -5.55 -23.11
C ILE A 232 -3.70 -6.08 -22.04
N MET A 233 -2.42 -6.07 -22.44
CA MET A 233 -1.25 -6.41 -21.62
C MET A 233 -1.02 -5.38 -20.52
N LYS A 234 -1.31 -5.76 -19.26
CA LYS A 234 -0.42 -5.67 -18.09
C LYS A 234 -1.20 -6.04 -16.84
N SER A 235 -0.69 -6.99 -16.05
CA SER A 235 -1.23 -7.27 -14.72
C SER A 235 -0.92 -6.09 -13.80
N CYS A 236 -1.94 -5.29 -13.46
CA CYS A 236 -1.83 -4.19 -12.50
C CYS A 236 -1.92 -4.66 -11.04
N SER A 237 -2.09 -5.97 -10.80
CA SER A 237 -2.39 -6.52 -9.48
C SER A 237 -1.20 -6.56 -8.51
N GLY A 238 0.03 -6.32 -8.96
CA GLY A 238 1.23 -6.34 -8.11
C GLY A 238 1.66 -7.74 -7.62
N ILE A 239 0.73 -8.69 -7.53
CA ILE A 239 0.99 -10.12 -7.34
C ILE A 239 0.07 -10.97 -8.24
N ASN A 240 0.57 -12.15 -8.64
CA ASN A 240 -0.19 -13.17 -9.35
C ASN A 240 -0.70 -14.28 -8.41
N PHE A 241 -1.40 -15.29 -8.94
CA PHE A 241 -1.96 -16.38 -8.15
C PHE A 241 -0.91 -17.25 -7.46
N GLU A 242 0.22 -17.52 -8.11
CA GLU A 242 1.36 -18.24 -7.52
C GLU A 242 1.95 -17.44 -6.36
N GLU A 243 2.21 -16.15 -6.55
CA GLU A 243 2.71 -15.25 -5.50
C GLU A 243 1.72 -15.13 -4.34
N PHE A 244 0.41 -15.09 -4.64
CA PHE A 244 -0.63 -15.05 -3.60
C PHE A 244 -0.64 -16.32 -2.74
N TYR A 245 -0.43 -17.50 -3.32
CA TYR A 245 -0.24 -18.71 -2.53
C TYR A 245 0.99 -18.64 -1.63
N HIS A 246 2.13 -18.21 -2.17
CA HIS A 246 3.37 -18.06 -1.39
C HIS A 246 3.21 -17.03 -0.27
N PHE A 247 2.47 -15.95 -0.51
CA PHE A 247 2.07 -14.98 0.49
C PHE A 247 1.31 -15.66 1.64
N LEU A 248 0.24 -16.42 1.35
CA LEU A 248 -0.52 -17.15 2.36
C LEU A 248 0.36 -18.13 3.14
N LYS A 249 1.23 -18.87 2.44
CA LYS A 249 2.16 -19.83 3.03
C LYS A 249 3.12 -19.19 4.02
N VAL A 250 3.76 -18.08 3.66
CA VAL A 250 4.73 -17.40 4.55
C VAL A 250 4.06 -16.97 5.85
N ILE A 251 2.86 -16.39 5.77
CA ILE A 251 2.13 -15.99 6.98
C ILE A 251 1.71 -17.22 7.79
N ALA A 252 1.16 -18.25 7.15
CA ALA A 252 0.77 -19.49 7.80
C ALA A 252 1.94 -20.12 8.59
N GLU A 253 3.12 -20.22 7.98
CA GLU A 253 4.33 -20.79 8.60
C GLU A 253 4.81 -19.98 9.81
N ARG A 254 4.60 -18.66 9.81
CA ARG A 254 4.90 -17.79 10.96
C ARG A 254 3.88 -17.96 12.09
N ARG A 255 2.61 -18.24 11.79
CA ARG A 255 1.55 -18.36 12.81
C ARG A 255 1.42 -19.76 13.41
N LEU A 256 1.62 -20.82 12.62
CA LEU A 256 1.47 -22.22 13.05
C LEU A 256 2.26 -22.56 14.34
N PRO A 257 3.53 -22.12 14.52
CA PRO A 257 4.27 -22.37 15.75
C PRO A 257 3.67 -21.68 17.00
N LEU A 258 2.97 -20.55 16.82
CA LEU A 258 2.36 -19.81 17.93
C LEU A 258 1.12 -20.53 18.48
N VAL A 259 0.39 -21.24 17.62
CA VAL A 259 -0.77 -22.03 18.02
C VAL A 259 -0.37 -23.35 18.68
N LYS A 260 0.67 -24.02 18.16
CA LYS A 260 1.18 -25.28 18.74
C LYS A 260 1.77 -25.13 20.14
N LYS A 261 2.20 -23.92 20.53
CA LYS A 261 2.73 -23.60 21.87
C LYS A 261 1.64 -23.48 22.96
N ILE A 262 0.35 -23.49 22.61
CA ILE A 262 -0.79 -23.41 23.56
C ILE A 262 -1.05 -24.78 24.26
N GLY A 263 -0.05 -25.67 24.33
CA GLY A 263 -0.12 -26.87 25.16
C GLY A 263 -0.31 -26.51 26.65
N PRO A 264 -0.88 -27.40 27.48
CA PRO A 264 -1.30 -27.07 28.83
C PRO A 264 -0.09 -26.71 29.71
N GLY A 265 0.13 -25.41 29.94
CA GLY A 265 1.02 -24.89 30.98
C GLY A 265 2.15 -23.94 30.58
N GLU A 266 2.42 -23.68 29.30
CA GLU A 266 3.54 -22.80 28.89
C GLU A 266 3.13 -21.67 27.94
N VAL A 267 2.52 -20.61 28.49
CA VAL A 267 2.47 -19.33 27.78
C VAL A 267 3.80 -18.61 28.00
N ARG A 268 4.74 -18.78 27.07
CA ARG A 268 5.84 -17.81 26.89
C ARG A 268 5.51 -16.96 25.68
N CYS A 269 5.21 -15.68 25.90
CA CYS A 269 5.24 -14.68 24.85
C CYS A 269 6.61 -14.76 24.17
N SER A 270 6.68 -15.10 22.89
CA SER A 270 7.89 -14.84 22.12
C SER A 270 7.95 -13.34 21.89
N GLU A 271 9.02 -12.70 22.38
CA GLU A 271 9.23 -11.25 22.28
C GLU A 271 9.35 -10.75 20.82
N ASP A 272 9.51 -11.65 19.84
CA ASP A 272 9.83 -11.27 18.45
C ASP A 272 8.65 -11.01 17.49
N SER A 273 7.40 -11.36 17.81
CA SER A 273 6.29 -11.14 16.86
C SER A 273 5.20 -10.17 17.33
N GLY A 274 5.20 -9.75 18.60
CA GLY A 274 4.18 -8.88 19.18
C GLY A 274 2.73 -9.42 19.16
N LEU A 275 2.46 -10.53 18.45
CA LEU A 275 1.14 -11.11 18.27
C LEU A 275 0.88 -12.21 19.29
N GLY A 276 -0.24 -12.08 20.01
CA GLY A 276 -0.67 -13.08 20.99
C GLY A 276 -1.23 -14.35 20.33
N PRO A 277 -1.36 -15.45 21.10
CA PRO A 277 -1.88 -16.72 20.59
C PRO A 277 -3.29 -16.60 19.96
N GLN A 278 -4.18 -15.79 20.52
CA GLN A 278 -5.53 -15.59 19.96
C GLN A 278 -5.49 -14.89 18.60
N HIS A 279 -4.55 -13.96 18.40
CA HIS A 279 -4.34 -13.30 17.12
C HIS A 279 -3.84 -14.30 16.08
N ALA A 280 -2.90 -15.18 16.46
CA ALA A 280 -2.42 -16.23 15.58
C ALA A 280 -3.53 -17.22 15.16
N ILE A 281 -4.43 -17.57 16.08
CA ILE A 281 -5.61 -18.40 15.78
C ILE A 281 -6.53 -17.69 14.77
N PHE A 282 -6.80 -16.40 14.98
CA PHE A 282 -7.60 -15.60 14.05
C PHE A 282 -6.95 -15.55 12.66
N ASP A 283 -5.65 -15.28 12.58
CA ASP A 283 -4.91 -15.24 11.33
C ASP A 283 -4.98 -16.58 10.59
N ILE A 284 -4.73 -17.71 11.28
CA ILE A 284 -4.84 -19.06 10.71
C ILE A 284 -6.26 -19.35 10.22
N SER A 285 -7.29 -18.97 10.98
CA SER A 285 -8.69 -19.11 10.59
C SER A 285 -8.98 -18.39 9.28
N ARG A 286 -8.51 -17.15 9.13
CA ARG A 286 -8.72 -16.35 7.92
C ARG A 286 -7.94 -16.90 6.73
N ILE A 287 -6.71 -17.38 6.94
CA ILE A 287 -5.92 -18.03 5.88
C ILE A 287 -6.61 -19.32 5.42
N ALA A 288 -7.05 -20.18 6.34
CA ALA A 288 -7.70 -21.44 6.00
C ALA A 288 -8.99 -21.21 5.18
N GLU A 289 -9.79 -20.21 5.57
CA GLU A 289 -11.00 -19.82 4.85
C GLU A 289 -10.72 -19.38 3.40
N VAL A 290 -9.73 -18.49 3.21
CA VAL A 290 -9.37 -18.00 1.88
C VAL A 290 -8.67 -19.10 1.05
N LEU A 291 -7.75 -19.86 1.65
CA LEU A 291 -7.04 -20.95 0.97
C LEU A 291 -8.01 -22.04 0.50
N ALA A 292 -9.06 -22.35 1.27
CA ALA A 292 -10.13 -23.25 0.81
C ALA A 292 -10.80 -22.73 -0.47
N SER A 293 -11.02 -21.42 -0.58
CA SER A 293 -11.53 -20.80 -1.81
C SER A 293 -10.52 -20.81 -2.96
N VAL A 294 -9.22 -20.66 -2.67
CA VAL A 294 -8.14 -20.67 -3.66
C VAL A 294 -8.02 -22.06 -4.29
N VAL A 295 -7.97 -23.12 -3.49
CA VAL A 295 -7.81 -24.52 -3.94
C VAL A 295 -8.92 -24.96 -4.92
N VAL A 296 -10.15 -24.51 -4.69
CA VAL A 296 -11.30 -24.87 -5.54
C VAL A 296 -11.49 -23.92 -6.73
N ASN A 297 -10.67 -22.86 -6.85
CA ASN A 297 -10.81 -21.88 -7.92
C ASN A 297 -10.31 -22.46 -9.26
N PRO A 298 -11.12 -22.45 -10.34
CA PRO A 298 -10.74 -23.05 -11.61
C PRO A 298 -9.51 -22.42 -12.29
N ASP A 299 -9.29 -21.12 -12.10
CA ASP A 299 -8.13 -20.44 -12.67
C ASP A 299 -6.86 -20.76 -11.87
N PHE A 300 -6.96 -20.90 -10.54
CA PHE A 300 -5.85 -21.36 -9.71
C PHE A 300 -5.43 -22.80 -10.02
N GLN A 301 -6.38 -23.68 -10.33
CA GLN A 301 -6.09 -25.07 -10.74
C GLN A 301 -5.29 -25.17 -12.05
N ARG A 302 -5.15 -24.07 -12.80
CA ARG A 302 -4.30 -24.00 -14.00
C ARG A 302 -2.85 -23.58 -13.69
N VAL A 303 -2.58 -23.11 -12.47
CA VAL A 303 -1.22 -22.76 -12.02
C VAL A 303 -0.41 -24.04 -11.85
N ASP A 304 0.84 -24.05 -12.30
CA ASP A 304 1.75 -25.18 -12.09
C ASP A 304 2.22 -25.20 -10.63
N THR A 305 1.54 -25.99 -9.79
CA THR A 305 1.88 -26.14 -8.37
C THR A 305 2.93 -27.21 -8.11
N SER A 306 3.54 -27.82 -9.14
CA SER A 306 4.44 -28.98 -8.97
C SER A 306 5.67 -28.69 -8.10
N LYS A 307 6.07 -27.42 -8.02
CA LYS A 307 7.20 -26.95 -7.21
C LYS A 307 6.79 -26.43 -5.83
N PHE A 308 5.50 -26.34 -5.54
CA PHE A 308 5.01 -25.80 -4.27
C PHE A 308 5.28 -26.78 -3.15
N LEU A 309 5.86 -26.29 -2.05
CA LEU A 309 6.13 -27.06 -0.85
C LEU A 309 5.78 -26.21 0.37
N PRO A 310 4.76 -26.58 1.17
CA PRO A 310 3.81 -27.69 0.96
C PRO A 310 2.93 -27.49 -0.29
N GLN A 311 2.12 -28.50 -0.65
CA GLN A 311 1.03 -28.27 -1.62
C GLN A 311 -0.09 -27.43 -0.98
N PRO A 312 -0.90 -26.69 -1.77
CA PRO A 312 -2.01 -25.90 -1.25
C PRO A 312 -3.00 -26.68 -0.38
N GLU A 313 -3.36 -27.89 -0.79
CA GLU A 313 -4.26 -28.80 -0.07
C GLU A 313 -3.64 -29.28 1.25
N ASP A 314 -2.36 -29.63 1.23
CA ASP A 314 -1.62 -30.07 2.42
C ASP A 314 -1.52 -28.93 3.45
N LEU A 315 -1.26 -27.70 2.98
CA LEU A 315 -1.24 -26.52 3.85
C LEU A 315 -2.61 -26.27 4.45
N LEU A 316 -3.68 -26.35 3.65
CA LEU A 316 -5.05 -26.19 4.12
C LEU A 316 -5.39 -27.21 5.20
N GLN A 317 -5.04 -28.48 4.99
CA GLN A 317 -5.22 -29.53 5.98
C GLN A 317 -4.46 -29.23 7.28
N GLN A 318 -3.19 -28.83 7.19
CA GLN A 318 -2.39 -28.46 8.37
C GLN A 318 -3.00 -27.31 9.17
N LEU A 319 -3.56 -26.30 8.49
CA LEU A 319 -4.22 -25.16 9.14
C LEU A 319 -5.51 -25.61 9.84
N GLN A 320 -6.31 -26.46 9.20
CA GLN A 320 -7.55 -27.00 9.77
C GLN A 320 -7.28 -27.88 10.99
N GLU A 321 -6.25 -28.73 10.94
CA GLU A 321 -5.81 -29.54 12.08
C GLU A 321 -5.34 -28.67 13.26
N ALA A 322 -4.60 -27.60 12.98
CA ALA A 322 -4.17 -26.66 14.01
C ALA A 322 -5.37 -25.98 14.71
N LEU A 323 -6.38 -25.55 13.94
CA LEU A 323 -7.61 -24.95 14.49
C LEU A 323 -8.46 -25.96 15.29
N ALA A 324 -8.46 -27.24 14.89
CA ALA A 324 -9.19 -28.28 15.62
C ALA A 324 -8.60 -28.58 17.01
N THR A 325 -7.32 -28.22 17.24
CA THR A 325 -6.62 -28.44 18.52
C THR A 325 -6.78 -27.28 19.51
N THR A 326 -7.40 -26.18 19.08
CA THR A 326 -7.64 -24.99 19.91
C THR A 326 -9.07 -24.97 20.44
N ASP A 327 -9.26 -24.60 21.70
CA ASP A 327 -10.59 -24.40 22.28
C ASP A 327 -11.38 -23.33 21.49
N PRO A 328 -12.70 -23.52 21.27
CA PRO A 328 -13.51 -22.55 20.57
C PRO A 328 -13.52 -21.19 21.31
N LEU A 329 -13.25 -20.13 20.55
CA LEU A 329 -13.27 -18.73 20.98
C LEU A 329 -14.64 -18.27 21.50
#